data_AF-A0A845DI96-F1
#
_entry.id   AF-A0A845DI96-F1
#
_cell.length_a   1.000
_cell.length_b   1.000
_cell.length_c   1.000
_cell.angle_alpha   90.00
_cell.angle_beta   90.00
_cell.angle_gamma   90.00
#
_symmetry.space_group_name_H-M   'P 1'
#
loop_
_entity.id
_entity.type
_entity.pdbx_description
1 polymer ?
#
loop_
_entity_poly.entity_id
_entity_poly.type
_entity_poly.pdbx_seq_one_letter_code
_entity_poly.pdbx_strand_id
1 'polypeptide(L)' 'MTEGSGAAPLRMGQYGTKHGHAAGKMQAMLDSPDVEVAGLFEPDRERRAELEGS' A
#
# COMPACT_ATOMS: atom_id res chain seq x y z
N MET A 1 -9.21 -15.57 -14.29
CA MET A 1 -8.16 -14.55 -14.19
C MET A 1 -8.58 -13.45 -15.14
N THR A 2 -9.30 -12.45 -14.65
CA THR A 2 -9.82 -11.36 -15.48
C THR A 2 -8.66 -10.42 -15.76
N GLU A 3 -8.30 -10.30 -17.04
CA GLU A 3 -7.33 -9.31 -17.51
C GLU A 3 -7.84 -7.93 -17.07
N GLY A 4 -6.97 -7.15 -16.41
CA GLY A 4 -7.25 -5.76 -16.04
C GLY A 4 -7.68 -4.97 -17.27
N SER A 5 -8.39 -3.86 -17.05
CA SER A 5 -9.19 -3.04 -18.00
C SER A 5 -8.52 -2.62 -19.35
N GLY A 6 -7.32 -3.04 -19.68
CA GLY A 6 -6.55 -2.57 -20.85
C GLY A 6 -6.03 -1.14 -20.68
N ALA A 7 -6.47 -0.43 -19.64
CA ALA A 7 -5.93 0.83 -19.18
C ALA A 7 -4.71 0.62 -18.27
N ALA A 8 -3.80 1.59 -18.24
CA ALA A 8 -2.66 1.57 -17.32
C ALA A 8 -3.13 1.56 -15.85
N PRO A 9 -2.44 0.83 -14.95
CA PRO A 9 -2.85 0.72 -13.55
C PRO A 9 -2.79 2.08 -12.83
N LEU A 10 -3.70 2.26 -11.87
CA LEU A 10 -3.75 3.46 -11.05
C LEU A 10 -2.62 3.43 -10.02
N ARG A 11 -1.76 4.43 -10.05
CA ARG A 11 -0.63 4.55 -9.13
C ARG A 11 -1.11 5.09 -7.79
N MET A 12 -0.95 4.30 -6.72
CA MET A 12 -1.38 4.66 -5.37
C MET A 12 -0.20 4.62 -4.40
N GLY A 13 -0.19 5.57 -3.45
CA GLY A 13 0.72 5.55 -2.32
C GLY A 13 -0.07 5.59 -1.02
N GLN A 14 0.45 4.93 0.02
CA GLN A 14 -0.12 4.99 1.36
C GLN A 14 0.66 5.96 2.24
N TYR A 15 -0.07 6.76 3.01
CA TYR A 15 0.51 7.66 4.02
C TYR A 15 0.01 7.24 5.41
N GLY A 16 0.95 6.84 6.26
CA GLY A 16 0.70 6.36 7.61
C GLY A 16 0.35 4.87 7.70
N THR A 17 0.67 4.29 8.84
CA THR A 17 0.55 2.85 9.15
C THR A 17 -0.10 2.56 10.49
N LYS A 18 -0.27 3.58 11.35
CA LYS A 18 -0.78 3.42 12.71
C LYS A 18 -2.27 3.06 12.80
N HIS A 19 -3.03 3.31 11.74
CA HIS A 19 -4.45 2.97 11.72
C HIS A 19 -4.61 1.45 11.61
N GLY A 20 -5.48 0.83 12.41
CA GLY A 20 -5.65 -0.63 12.42
C GLY A 20 -6.00 -1.26 11.05
N HIS A 21 -6.58 -0.48 10.14
CA HIS A 21 -6.90 -0.92 8.78
C HIS A 21 -5.80 -0.64 7.74
N ALA A 22 -4.70 0.02 8.11
CA ALA A 22 -3.67 0.45 7.18
C ALA A 22 -2.99 -0.74 6.50
N ALA A 23 -2.72 -1.82 7.24
CA ALA A 23 -2.17 -3.05 6.66
C ALA A 23 -3.15 -3.74 5.70
N GLY A 24 -4.43 -3.83 6.08
CA GLY A 24 -5.45 -4.43 5.21
C GLY A 24 -5.70 -3.64 3.92
N LYS A 25 -5.61 -2.31 3.98
CA LYS A 25 -5.67 -1.46 2.78
C LYS A 25 -4.45 -1.62 1.89
N MET A 26 -3.26 -1.69 2.47
CA MET A 26 -2.04 -2.00 1.70
C MET A 26 -2.16 -3.34 0.97
N GLN A 27 -2.61 -4.39 1.68
CA GLN A 27 -2.81 -5.71 1.07
C GLN A 27 -3.84 -5.66 -0.08
N ALA A 28 -4.98 -4.98 0.12
CA ALA A 28 -5.98 -4.83 -0.93
C ALA A 28 -5.46 -4.09 -2.17
N MET A 29 -4.54 -3.13 -2.01
CA MET A 29 -3.88 -2.47 -3.14
C MET A 29 -2.89 -3.40 -3.85
N LEU A 30 -2.12 -4.19 -3.11
CA LEU A 30 -1.17 -5.17 -3.68
C LEU A 30 -1.87 -6.31 -4.43
N ASP A 31 -3.05 -6.71 -3.98
CA ASP A 31 -3.84 -7.79 -4.60
C ASP A 31 -4.64 -7.33 -5.83
N SER A 32 -4.75 -6.01 -6.05
CA SER A 32 -5.55 -5.45 -7.13
C SER A 32 -4.74 -5.38 -8.44
N PRO A 33 -5.18 -6.01 -9.53
CA PRO A 33 -4.50 -5.89 -10.83
C PRO A 33 -4.62 -4.50 -11.45
N ASP A 34 -5.53 -3.66 -10.94
CA ASP A 34 -5.77 -2.31 -11.43
C ASP A 34 -4.93 -1.24 -10.71
N VAL A 35 -4.13 -1.64 -9.71
CA VAL A 35 -3.35 -0.72 -8.87
C VAL A 35 -1.86 -1.02 -8.94
N GLU A 36 -1.06 0.03 -9.08
CA GLU A 36 0.39 -0.01 -8.87
C GLU A 36 0.70 0.70 -7.54
N VAL A 37 1.28 -0.01 -6.58
CA VAL A 37 1.72 0.61 -5.33
C VAL A 37 3.04 1.36 -5.58
N ALA A 38 2.96 2.69 -5.61
CA ALA A 38 4.09 3.58 -5.87
C ALA A 38 4.92 3.91 -4.61
N GLY A 39 4.38 3.64 -3.41
CA GLY A 39 5.15 3.79 -2.17
C GLY A 39 4.32 3.80 -0.89
N LEU A 40 5.02 3.72 0.23
CA LEU A 40 4.50 3.86 1.58
C LEU A 40 5.34 4.91 2.31
N PHE A 41 4.70 5.89 2.93
CA PHE A 41 5.36 6.86 3.78
C PHE A 41 4.76 6.82 5.18
N GLU A 42 5.61 6.73 6.20
CA GLU A 42 5.21 6.85 7.60
C GLU A 42 5.94 8.05 8.23
N PRO A 43 5.21 9.11 8.62
CA PRO A 43 5.82 10.30 9.23
C PRO A 43 6.48 10.00 10.59
N ASP A 44 5.98 9.02 11.33
CA ASP A 44 6.51 8.68 12.64
C ASP A 44 7.79 7.82 12.53
N ARG A 45 8.88 8.33 13.09
CA ARG A 45 10.19 7.67 13.04
C ARG A 45 10.25 6.40 13.90
N GLU A 46 9.62 6.40 15.07
CA GLU A 46 9.58 5.22 15.95
C GLU A 46 8.76 4.13 15.28
N ARG A 47 7.60 4.51 14.70
CA ARG A 47 6.77 3.57 13.95
C ARG A 47 7.50 2.98 12.74
N ARG A 48 8.30 3.77 12.02
CA ARG A 48 9.13 3.24 10.93
C ARG A 48 10.13 2.21 11.43
N ALA A 49 10.82 2.49 12.54
CA ALA A 49 11.78 1.54 13.12
C ALA A 49 11.11 0.22 13.55
N GLU A 50 9.90 0.28 14.13
CA GLU A 50 9.10 -0.91 14.45
C GLU A 50 8.78 -1.76 13.22
N LEU A 51 8.48 -1.12 12.10
CA LEU A 51 8.12 -1.78 10.83
C LEU A 51 9.31 -2.31 10.05
N GLU A 52 10.47 -1.66 10.15
CA GLU A 52 11.71 -2.13 9.51
C GLU A 52 12.31 -3.36 10.21
N GLY A 53 11.96 -3.57 11.49
CA GLY A 53 12.39 -4.72 12.29
C GLY A 53 11.44 -5.92 12.30
N SER A 54 10.29 -5.83 11.63
CA SER A 54 9.24 -6.88 11.58
C SER A 54 9.32 -7.74 10.32
#